data_AF-A0A934H985-F1
#
_entry.id   AF-A0A934H985-F1
#
_cell.length_a   1.000
_cell.length_b   1.000
_cell.length_c   1.000
_cell.angle_alpha   90.00
_cell.angle_beta   90.00
_cell.angle_gamma   90.00
#
_symmetry.space_group_name_H-M   'P 1'
#
loop_
_entity.id
_entity.type
_entity.pdbx_description
1 polymer ?
#
loop_
_entity_poly.entity_id
_entity_poly.type
_entity_poly.pdbx_seq_one_letter_code
_entity_poly.pdbx_strand_id
1 'polypeptide(L)'
;MEIIFTVVLAGVAIAAAGYPLFKARTEEALTVAGETAMESLRAQRDAVYASIKELDFDHEMGNLSGKDYADLRERYTRKAVAILKALDEQPKLAPVVESSEALGDEDEIEREVAAVRQARRAGVGVDTGAPIPSRHQPKQVAVSKGKPATLICSRCGMAYDIGDAFCRHCGAALSRSCSSCGAVFQEGDRFCARCGQKL
;
A
#
# COMPACT_ATOMS: atom_id res chain seq x y z
N MET A 1 71.83 9.51 7.25
CA MET A 1 70.69 10.34 6.80
C MET A 1 69.92 9.64 5.68
N GLU A 2 70.60 9.06 4.67
CA GLU A 2 69.93 8.32 3.58
C GLU A 2 69.10 7.10 4.03
N ILE A 3 69.61 6.25 4.92
CA ILE A 3 68.88 5.04 5.39
C ILE A 3 67.57 5.41 6.11
N ILE A 4 67.54 6.53 6.82
CA ILE A 4 66.33 7.00 7.51
C ILE A 4 65.30 7.46 6.48
N PHE A 5 65.74 8.15 5.42
CA PHE A 5 64.87 8.64 4.36
C PHE A 5 64.23 7.50 3.56
N THR A 6 64.98 6.45 3.23
CA THR A 6 64.46 5.29 2.50
C THR A 6 63.44 4.49 3.32
N VAL A 7 63.68 4.30 4.62
CA VAL A 7 62.73 3.62 5.51
C VAL A 7 61.43 4.41 5.66
N VAL A 8 61.51 5.74 5.81
CA VAL A 8 60.32 6.60 5.91
C VAL A 8 59.50 6.56 4.61
N LEU A 9 60.13 6.68 3.44
CA LEU A 9 59.45 6.61 2.15
C LEU A 9 58.78 5.24 1.93
N ALA A 10 59.47 4.14 2.26
CA ALA A 10 58.90 2.81 2.17
C ALA A 10 57.68 2.65 3.10
N GLY A 11 57.75 3.16 4.32
CA GLY A 11 56.63 3.17 5.26
C GLY A 11 55.42 3.95 4.75
N VAL A 12 55.64 5.13 4.17
CA VAL A 12 54.56 5.95 3.57
C VAL A 12 53.95 5.25 2.36
N ALA A 13 54.75 4.62 1.49
CA ALA A 13 54.25 3.88 0.34
C ALA A 13 53.41 2.67 0.76
N ILE A 14 53.85 1.92 1.79
CA ILE A 14 53.08 0.80 2.35
C ILE A 14 51.78 1.30 2.99
N ALA A 15 51.81 2.41 3.72
CA ALA A 15 50.62 3.02 4.31
C ALA A 15 49.64 3.50 3.23
N ALA A 16 50.12 4.16 2.17
CA ALA A 16 49.30 4.63 1.06
C ALA A 16 48.68 3.46 0.27
N ALA A 17 49.41 2.35 0.09
CA ALA A 17 48.90 1.14 -0.56
C ALA A 17 47.94 0.34 0.35
N GLY A 18 48.14 0.36 1.67
CA GLY A 18 47.27 -0.29 2.66
C GLY A 18 46.01 0.52 3.01
N TYR A 19 46.07 1.85 2.85
CA TYR A 19 44.95 2.76 3.09
C TYR A 19 43.66 2.40 2.32
N PRO A 20 43.67 2.10 1.00
CA PRO A 20 42.44 1.73 0.28
C PRO A 20 41.80 0.44 0.83
N LEU A 21 42.60 -0.54 1.28
CA LEU A 21 42.08 -1.78 1.86
C LEU A 21 41.47 -1.54 3.25
N PHE A 22 42.11 -0.72 4.08
CA PHE A 22 41.59 -0.40 5.41
C PHE A 22 40.33 0.49 5.33
N LYS A 23 40.31 1.43 4.38
CA LYS A 23 39.17 2.29 4.09
C LYS A 23 37.96 1.47 3.62
N ALA A 24 38.14 0.60 2.62
CA ALA A 24 37.07 -0.27 2.10
C ALA A 24 36.45 -1.16 3.20
N ARG A 25 37.29 -1.77 4.05
CA ARG A 25 36.81 -2.59 5.17
C ARG A 25 36.03 -1.80 6.22
N THR A 26 36.42 -0.55 6.47
CA THR A 26 35.75 0.32 7.46
C THR A 26 34.41 0.81 6.93
N GLU A 27 34.35 1.15 5.64
CA GLU A 27 33.12 1.53 4.95
C GLU A 27 32.13 0.36 4.91
N GLU A 28 32.60 -0.85 4.57
CA GLU A 28 31.76 -2.07 4.54
C GLU A 28 31.22 -2.46 5.93
N ALA A 29 32.02 -2.31 6.99
CA ALA A 29 31.55 -2.55 8.36
C ALA A 29 30.49 -1.52 8.80
N LEU A 30 30.64 -0.26 8.39
CA LEU A 30 29.70 0.81 8.71
C LEU A 30 28.36 0.65 7.97
N THR A 31 28.39 0.23 6.70
CA THR A 31 27.16 -0.03 5.93
C THR A 31 26.39 -1.21 6.49
N VAL A 32 27.05 -2.33 6.78
CA VAL A 32 26.40 -3.51 7.37
C VAL A 32 25.82 -3.21 8.76
N ALA A 33 26.55 -2.43 9.58
CA ALA A 33 26.04 -1.97 10.87
C ALA A 33 24.82 -1.04 10.71
N GLY A 34 24.82 -0.17 9.69
CA GLY A 34 23.68 0.69 9.36
C GLY A 34 22.45 -0.10 8.88
N GLU A 35 22.65 -1.07 7.99
CA GLU A 35 21.58 -1.93 7.45
C GLU A 35 20.95 -2.79 8.55
N THR A 36 21.75 -3.42 9.40
CA THR A 36 21.25 -4.22 10.53
C THR A 36 20.49 -3.37 11.56
N ALA A 37 20.97 -2.16 11.84
CA ALA A 37 20.25 -1.21 12.69
C ALA A 37 18.90 -0.80 12.09
N MET A 38 18.85 -0.52 10.78
CA MET A 38 17.62 -0.19 10.04
C MET A 38 16.63 -1.36 10.04
N GLU A 39 17.11 -2.58 9.79
CA GLU A 39 16.29 -3.79 9.83
C GLU A 39 15.69 -4.02 11.22
N SER A 40 16.48 -3.83 12.28
CA SER A 40 15.99 -3.96 13.66
C SER A 40 14.87 -2.96 13.98
N LEU A 41 14.94 -1.73 13.47
CA LEU A 41 13.89 -0.72 13.66
C LEU A 41 12.63 -1.05 12.86
N ARG A 42 12.78 -1.58 11.64
CA ARG A 42 11.64 -2.08 10.85
C ARG A 42 10.94 -3.25 11.54
N ALA A 43 11.72 -4.19 12.08
CA ALA A 43 11.18 -5.30 12.86
C ALA A 43 10.43 -4.81 14.12
N GLN A 44 10.98 -3.81 14.82
CA GLN A 44 10.31 -3.19 15.98
C GLN A 44 8.98 -2.52 15.60
N ARG A 45 8.93 -1.82 14.46
CA ARG A 45 7.70 -1.22 13.93
C ARG A 45 6.65 -2.31 13.68
N ASP A 46 7.04 -3.37 12.98
CA ASP A 46 6.13 -4.46 12.61
C ASP A 46 5.58 -5.17 13.86
N ALA A 47 6.42 -5.36 14.87
CA ALA A 47 6.01 -5.91 16.16
C ALA A 47 4.98 -5.02 16.88
N VAL A 48 5.20 -3.70 16.95
CA VAL A 48 4.25 -2.78 17.59
C VAL A 48 2.92 -2.72 16.83
N TYR A 49 2.95 -2.76 15.51
CA TYR A 49 1.73 -2.82 14.70
C TYR A 49 0.95 -4.10 14.92
N ALA A 50 1.64 -5.24 15.02
CA ALA A 50 1.01 -6.50 15.39
C ALA A 50 0.34 -6.41 16.78
N SER A 51 1.02 -5.83 17.78
CA SER A 51 0.43 -5.63 19.11
C SER A 51 -0.81 -4.73 19.11
N ILE A 52 -0.82 -3.65 18.31
CA ILE A 52 -2.00 -2.78 18.19
C ILE A 52 -3.17 -3.56 17.56
N LYS A 53 -2.89 -4.35 16.52
CA LYS A 53 -3.92 -5.14 15.84
C LYS A 53 -4.53 -6.21 16.75
N GLU A 54 -3.71 -6.86 17.56
CA GLU A 54 -4.16 -7.84 18.56
C GLU A 54 -5.01 -7.16 19.64
N LEU A 55 -4.56 -6.01 20.15
CA LEU A 55 -5.31 -5.20 21.12
C LEU A 55 -6.69 -4.77 20.58
N ASP A 56 -6.75 -4.36 19.31
CA ASP A 56 -8.00 -3.96 18.64
C ASP A 56 -8.96 -5.15 18.54
N PHE A 57 -8.44 -6.33 18.18
CA PHE A 57 -9.21 -7.57 18.14
C PHE A 57 -9.75 -7.96 19.52
N ASP A 58 -8.95 -7.89 20.57
CA ASP A 58 -9.39 -8.20 21.94
C ASP A 58 -10.52 -7.30 22.43
N HIS A 59 -10.46 -6.00 22.09
CA HIS A 59 -11.55 -5.07 22.40
C HIS A 59 -12.82 -5.38 21.60
N GLU A 60 -12.71 -5.67 20.30
CA GLU A 60 -13.85 -6.07 19.46
C GLU A 60 -14.51 -7.37 19.95
N MET A 61 -13.73 -8.30 20.48
CA MET A 61 -14.21 -9.54 21.08
C MET A 61 -14.78 -9.37 22.50
N GLY A 62 -14.67 -8.17 23.09
CA GLY A 62 -15.16 -7.88 24.44
C GLY A 62 -14.27 -8.41 25.57
N ASN A 63 -13.03 -8.82 25.26
CA ASN A 63 -12.06 -9.30 26.26
C ASN A 63 -11.51 -8.16 27.15
N LEU A 64 -11.59 -6.92 26.67
CA LEU A 64 -11.05 -5.73 27.34
C LEU A 64 -12.11 -4.66 27.56
N SER A 65 -12.02 -3.96 28.70
CA SER A 65 -12.85 -2.79 28.96
C SER A 65 -12.42 -1.63 28.05
N GLY A 66 -13.36 -0.75 27.69
CA GLY A 66 -13.05 0.40 26.82
C GLY A 66 -12.01 1.36 27.43
N LYS A 67 -11.94 1.45 28.77
CA LYS A 67 -10.93 2.26 29.47
C LYS A 67 -9.54 1.63 29.35
N ASP A 68 -9.42 0.33 29.62
CA ASP A 68 -8.13 -0.37 29.54
C ASP A 68 -7.60 -0.40 28.10
N TYR A 69 -8.51 -0.59 27.14
CA TYR A 69 -8.22 -0.49 25.72
C TYR A 69 -7.64 0.89 25.36
N ALA A 70 -8.30 1.98 25.76
CA ALA A 70 -7.84 3.33 25.45
C ALA A 70 -6.43 3.60 26.01
N ASP A 71 -6.18 3.21 27.27
CA ASP A 71 -4.89 3.41 27.94
C ASP A 71 -3.76 2.59 27.29
N LEU A 72 -4.04 1.34 26.90
CA LEU A 72 -3.08 0.49 26.18
C LEU A 72 -2.83 1.01 24.76
N ARG A 73 -3.89 1.37 24.03
CA ARG A 73 -3.81 1.86 22.66
C ARG A 73 -3.00 3.14 22.57
N GLU A 74 -3.16 4.06 23.52
CA GLU A 74 -2.36 5.28 23.59
C GLU A 74 -0.87 4.97 23.81
N ARG A 75 -0.54 4.01 24.68
CA ARG A 75 0.86 3.61 24.94
C ARG A 75 1.52 3.00 23.70
N TYR A 76 0.87 2.06 23.03
CA TYR A 76 1.41 1.46 21.81
C TYR A 76 1.51 2.46 20.66
N THR A 77 0.55 3.38 20.55
CA THR A 77 0.59 4.43 19.53
C THR A 77 1.78 5.38 19.75
N ARG A 78 2.03 5.80 21.01
CA ARG A 78 3.22 6.59 21.35
C ARG A 78 4.52 5.86 21.01
N LYS A 79 4.60 4.55 21.30
CA LYS A 79 5.75 3.71 20.93
C LYS A 79 5.93 3.63 19.41
N ALA A 80 4.85 3.44 18.66
CA ALA A 80 4.89 3.42 17.19
C ALA A 80 5.45 4.73 16.63
N VAL A 81 4.95 5.88 17.11
CA VAL A 81 5.43 7.20 16.68
C VAL A 81 6.93 7.38 16.95
N ALA A 82 7.42 6.93 18.11
CA ALA A 82 8.85 6.99 18.43
C ALA A 82 9.70 6.17 17.46
N ILE A 83 9.27 4.96 17.11
CA ILE A 83 9.99 4.09 16.17
C ILE A 83 9.97 4.67 14.75
N LEU A 84 8.84 5.22 14.31
CA LEU A 84 8.73 5.85 12.99
C LEU A 84 9.65 7.06 12.86
N LYS A 85 9.73 7.91 13.89
CA LYS A 85 10.70 9.01 13.92
C LYS A 85 12.14 8.54 13.82
N ALA A 86 12.49 7.49 14.58
CA ALA A 86 13.84 6.90 14.51
C ALA A 86 14.17 6.33 13.12
N LEU A 87 13.16 5.82 12.38
CA LEU A 87 13.33 5.40 10.98
C LEU A 87 13.50 6.57 10.02
N ASP A 88 12.80 7.68 10.24
CA ASP A 88 12.90 8.89 9.42
C ASP A 88 14.22 9.67 9.64
N GLU A 89 14.77 9.62 10.86
CA GLU A 89 16.04 10.26 11.26
C GLU A 89 17.29 9.54 10.75
N GLN A 90 17.16 8.29 10.28
CA GLN A 90 18.29 7.64 9.62
C GLN A 90 18.66 8.44 8.37
N PRO A 91 19.95 8.69 8.12
CA PRO A 91 20.38 9.38 6.93
C PRO A 91 19.88 8.57 5.75
N LYS A 92 18.82 9.08 5.11
CA LYS A 92 18.49 8.72 3.76
C LYS A 92 19.78 9.02 3.02
N LEU A 93 20.57 7.99 2.68
CA LEU A 93 21.53 8.13 1.60
C LEU A 93 20.76 8.88 0.53
N ALA A 94 21.28 10.04 0.16
CA ALA A 94 20.62 11.05 -0.66
C ALA A 94 19.74 10.35 -1.71
N PRO A 95 18.53 10.88 -2.00
CA PRO A 95 17.69 10.27 -3.01
C PRO A 95 18.60 10.00 -4.21
N VAL A 96 18.64 8.75 -4.65
CA VAL A 96 19.18 8.40 -5.96
C VAL A 96 18.21 9.02 -6.96
N VAL A 97 18.29 10.34 -7.07
CA VAL A 97 18.00 11.13 -8.26
C VAL A 97 19.31 11.20 -9.04
N GLU A 98 19.79 10.01 -9.41
CA GLU A 98 20.50 9.77 -10.66
C GLU A 98 19.68 8.64 -11.31
N SER A 99 18.52 8.95 -11.88
CA SER A 99 18.43 9.35 -13.29
C SER A 99 17.22 10.27 -13.53
N SER A 100 17.42 11.58 -13.45
CA SER A 100 16.55 12.56 -14.14
C SER A 100 17.21 13.12 -15.39
N GLU A 101 18.24 12.45 -15.91
CA GLU A 101 18.83 12.78 -17.21
C GLU A 101 18.71 11.56 -18.11
N ALA A 102 17.79 11.67 -19.07
CA ALA A 102 17.44 10.75 -20.16
C ALA A 102 16.67 9.47 -19.79
N LEU A 103 15.32 9.54 -19.77
CA LEU A 103 14.41 8.56 -20.37
C LEU A 103 13.00 9.17 -20.54
N GLY A 104 12.69 9.60 -21.77
CA GLY A 104 11.34 9.70 -22.35
C GLY A 104 10.43 10.81 -21.84
N ASP A 105 10.08 11.76 -22.72
CA ASP A 105 9.06 12.78 -22.48
C ASP A 105 7.82 12.13 -21.80
N GLU A 106 7.32 12.71 -20.70
CA GLU A 106 6.10 12.23 -20.02
C GLU A 106 4.93 12.09 -21.02
N ASP A 107 4.98 12.90 -22.09
CA ASP A 107 4.10 12.86 -23.25
C ASP A 107 4.15 11.55 -24.05
N GLU A 108 5.29 10.87 -24.14
CA GLU A 108 5.43 9.61 -24.90
C GLU A 108 4.81 8.44 -24.13
N ILE A 109 5.03 8.40 -22.81
CA ILE A 109 4.40 7.40 -21.93
C ILE A 109 2.88 7.61 -21.89
N GLU A 110 2.39 8.85 -21.79
CA GLU A 110 0.94 9.12 -21.84
C GLU A 110 0.32 8.74 -23.19
N ARG A 111 1.03 8.95 -24.31
CA ARG A 111 0.57 8.53 -25.64
C ARG A 111 0.49 7.01 -25.77
N GLU A 112 1.48 6.27 -25.29
CA GLU A 112 1.43 4.80 -25.30
C GLU A 112 0.27 4.26 -24.44
N VAL A 113 0.10 4.80 -23.23
CA VAL A 113 -1.01 4.41 -22.34
C VAL A 113 -2.38 4.75 -22.94
N ALA A 114 -2.51 5.91 -23.59
CA ALA A 114 -3.74 6.29 -24.28
C ALA A 114 -4.06 5.35 -25.45
N ALA A 115 -3.07 4.96 -26.25
CA ALA A 115 -3.23 4.02 -27.36
C ALA A 115 -3.68 2.63 -26.87
N VAL A 116 -3.06 2.11 -25.81
CA VAL A 116 -3.46 0.82 -25.20
C VAL A 116 -4.88 0.88 -24.62
N ARG A 117 -5.24 1.99 -23.97
CA ARG A 117 -6.61 2.20 -23.44
C ARG A 117 -7.65 2.30 -24.55
N GLN A 118 -7.32 2.95 -25.67
CA GLN A 118 -8.20 3.05 -26.84
C GLN A 118 -8.37 1.69 -27.52
N ALA A 119 -7.29 0.91 -27.70
CA ALA A 119 -7.35 -0.44 -28.26
C ALA A 119 -8.22 -1.38 -27.39
N ARG A 120 -8.11 -1.27 -26.06
CA ARG A 120 -8.96 -2.01 -25.12
C ARG A 120 -10.42 -1.57 -25.15
N ARG A 121 -10.69 -0.27 -25.29
CA ARG A 121 -12.06 0.28 -25.43
C ARG A 121 -12.71 -0.09 -26.76
N ALA A 122 -11.91 -0.22 -27.81
CA ALA A 122 -12.36 -0.69 -29.14
C ALA A 122 -12.58 -2.22 -29.20
N GLY A 123 -12.34 -2.96 -28.10
CA GLY A 123 -12.63 -4.39 -28.04
C GLY A 123 -11.72 -5.27 -28.90
N VAL A 124 -10.55 -4.78 -29.30
CA VAL A 124 -9.57 -5.57 -30.07
C VAL A 124 -8.81 -6.47 -29.10
N GLY A 125 -9.23 -7.72 -28.98
CA GLY A 125 -8.50 -8.74 -28.24
C GLY A 125 -7.23 -9.13 -28.99
N VAL A 126 -6.06 -8.80 -28.43
CA VAL A 126 -4.78 -9.36 -28.89
C VAL A 126 -4.61 -10.71 -28.19
N ASP A 127 -4.73 -11.77 -28.97
CA ASP A 127 -4.48 -13.15 -28.60
C ASP A 127 -2.98 -13.43 -28.58
N THR A 128 -2.31 -13.08 -27.48
CA THR A 128 -0.99 -13.63 -27.17
C THR A 128 -1.14 -14.60 -26.01
N GLY A 129 -1.13 -15.89 -26.36
CA GLY A 129 -1.28 -16.97 -25.41
C GLY A 129 -0.09 -17.11 -24.46
N ALA A 130 -0.37 -17.00 -23.16
CA ALA A 130 0.13 -17.84 -22.06
C ALA A 130 -0.49 -17.30 -20.74
N PRO A 131 -1.33 -18.07 -20.00
CA PRO A 131 -1.93 -17.56 -18.77
C PRO A 131 -0.92 -17.62 -17.60
N ILE A 132 -0.61 -16.46 -17.03
CA ILE A 132 0.06 -16.33 -15.73
C ILE A 132 -0.99 -16.63 -14.64
N PRO A 133 -0.76 -17.60 -13.71
CA PRO A 133 -1.74 -17.92 -12.69
C PRO A 133 -1.75 -16.84 -11.59
N SER A 134 -2.72 -15.93 -11.64
CA SER A 134 -3.01 -15.01 -10.54
C SER A 134 -3.89 -15.69 -9.49
N ARG A 135 -3.33 -15.90 -8.30
CA ARG A 135 -4.02 -16.31 -7.08
C ARG A 135 -4.76 -15.09 -6.50
N HIS A 136 -6.04 -15.26 -6.14
CA HIS A 136 -7.03 -14.25 -5.72
C HIS A 136 -7.72 -13.46 -6.83
N GLN A 137 -8.38 -14.22 -7.71
CA GLN A 137 -9.50 -13.73 -8.49
C GLN A 137 -10.70 -13.52 -7.55
N PRO A 138 -11.24 -12.30 -7.35
CA PRO A 138 -12.57 -12.17 -6.78
C PRO A 138 -13.50 -12.94 -7.71
N LYS A 139 -14.28 -13.88 -7.17
CA LYS A 139 -15.28 -14.64 -7.92
C LYS A 139 -16.10 -13.65 -8.75
N GLN A 140 -15.84 -13.61 -10.05
CA GLN A 140 -16.65 -12.86 -11.00
C GLN A 140 -17.97 -13.58 -11.06
N VAL A 141 -18.95 -13.05 -10.32
CA VAL A 141 -20.34 -13.40 -10.50
C VAL A 141 -20.66 -12.99 -11.93
N ALA A 142 -20.99 -13.96 -12.77
CA ALA A 142 -21.37 -13.74 -14.15
C ALA A 142 -22.57 -12.77 -14.18
N VAL A 143 -22.30 -11.50 -14.46
CA VAL A 143 -23.34 -10.56 -14.85
C VAL A 143 -23.78 -11.00 -16.24
N SER A 144 -24.87 -11.76 -16.28
CA SER A 144 -25.59 -12.03 -17.51
C SER A 144 -25.87 -10.70 -18.19
N LYS A 145 -25.58 -10.62 -19.49
CA LYS A 145 -25.92 -9.50 -20.37
C LYS A 145 -27.46 -9.38 -20.47
N GLY A 146 -28.10 -8.96 -19.39
CA GLY A 146 -29.44 -8.40 -19.42
C GLY A 146 -29.31 -6.91 -19.70
N LYS A 147 -30.04 -6.42 -20.70
CA LYS A 147 -30.22 -4.98 -20.95
C LYS A 147 -30.58 -4.32 -19.60
N PRO A 148 -29.84 -3.30 -19.10
CA PRO A 148 -30.14 -2.74 -17.80
C PRO A 148 -31.56 -2.17 -17.85
N ALA A 149 -32.45 -2.68 -17.01
CA ALA A 149 -33.74 -2.05 -16.83
C ALA A 149 -33.47 -0.73 -16.11
N THR A 150 -33.65 0.37 -16.84
CA THR A 150 -33.44 1.73 -16.34
C THR A 150 -34.62 2.14 -15.46
N LEU A 151 -34.33 2.59 -14.23
CA LEU A 151 -35.32 3.14 -13.30
C LEU A 151 -35.21 4.67 -13.25
N ILE A 152 -36.26 5.34 -12.78
CA ILE A 152 -36.29 6.81 -12.67
C ILE A 152 -36.15 7.22 -11.21
N CYS A 153 -35.22 8.14 -10.93
CA CYS A 153 -35.04 8.69 -9.60
C CYS A 153 -36.27 9.50 -9.19
N SER A 154 -36.91 9.14 -8.07
CA SER A 154 -38.10 9.84 -7.54
C SER A 154 -37.82 11.26 -7.05
N ARG A 155 -36.55 11.62 -6.79
CA ARG A 155 -36.16 12.97 -6.33
C ARG A 155 -35.88 13.95 -7.46
N CYS A 156 -35.21 13.52 -8.54
CA CYS A 156 -34.78 14.43 -9.61
C CYS A 156 -35.23 14.01 -11.02
N GLY A 157 -35.91 12.87 -11.16
CA GLY A 157 -36.42 12.38 -12.45
C GLY A 157 -35.38 11.79 -13.40
N MET A 158 -34.11 11.70 -13.00
CA MET A 158 -33.06 11.13 -13.85
C MET A 158 -33.05 9.61 -13.82
N ALA A 159 -32.76 9.03 -14.98
CA ALA A 159 -32.52 7.61 -15.15
C ALA A 159 -31.33 7.11 -14.31
N TYR A 160 -31.44 5.91 -13.75
CA TYR A 160 -30.36 5.20 -13.07
C TYR A 160 -30.44 3.69 -13.36
N ASP A 161 -29.32 2.99 -13.12
CA ASP A 161 -29.22 1.55 -13.36
C ASP A 161 -29.55 0.76 -12.09
N ILE A 162 -30.25 -0.38 -12.25
CA ILE A 162 -30.46 -1.33 -11.15
C ILE A 162 -29.09 -1.79 -10.64
N GLY A 163 -28.78 -1.43 -9.41
CA GLY A 163 -27.46 -1.62 -8.81
C GLY A 163 -26.88 -0.34 -8.18
N ASP A 164 -27.27 0.84 -8.64
CA ASP A 164 -26.76 2.10 -8.10
C ASP A 164 -27.24 2.33 -6.66
N ALA A 165 -26.32 2.57 -5.71
CA ALA A 165 -26.67 2.88 -4.31
C ALA A 165 -27.20 4.32 -4.13
N PHE A 166 -26.81 5.23 -5.02
CA PHE A 166 -27.18 6.64 -5.01
C PHE A 166 -27.41 7.15 -6.43
N CYS A 167 -28.29 8.14 -6.58
CA CYS A 167 -28.49 8.82 -7.86
C CYS A 167 -27.28 9.69 -8.19
N ARG A 168 -26.62 9.42 -9.32
CA ARG A 168 -25.44 10.17 -9.79
C ARG A 168 -25.71 11.64 -10.11
N HIS A 169 -26.98 12.03 -10.24
CA HIS A 169 -27.37 13.41 -10.54
C HIS A 169 -27.69 14.23 -9.28
N CYS A 170 -28.52 13.71 -8.35
CA CYS A 170 -28.98 14.47 -7.18
C CYS A 170 -28.46 13.96 -5.83
N GLY A 171 -27.73 12.85 -5.80
CA GLY A 171 -27.18 12.26 -4.58
C GLY A 171 -28.20 11.59 -3.65
N ALA A 172 -29.46 11.43 -4.06
CA ALA A 172 -30.44 10.67 -3.27
C ALA A 172 -30.00 9.21 -3.13
N ALA A 173 -30.14 8.65 -1.93
CA ALA A 173 -29.98 7.20 -1.72
C ALA A 173 -31.10 6.45 -2.45
N LEU A 174 -30.71 5.45 -3.24
CA LEU A 174 -31.60 4.58 -4.01
C LEU A 174 -31.78 3.21 -3.33
N SER A 175 -30.87 2.86 -2.40
CA SER A 175 -30.96 1.66 -1.60
C SER A 175 -31.66 1.92 -0.26
N ARG A 176 -32.37 0.90 0.24
CA ARG A 176 -33.12 0.93 1.52
C ARG A 176 -32.37 0.11 2.57
N SER A 177 -32.70 0.27 3.85
CA SER A 177 -32.09 -0.47 4.95
C SER A 177 -33.08 -1.42 5.63
N CYS A 178 -32.65 -2.64 5.92
CA CYS A 178 -33.43 -3.63 6.65
C CYS A 178 -33.74 -3.13 8.07
N SER A 179 -35.01 -3.16 8.47
CA SER A 179 -35.46 -2.69 9.79
C SER A 179 -34.96 -3.53 10.96
N SER A 180 -34.52 -4.76 10.72
CA SER A 180 -34.08 -5.70 11.75
C SER A 180 -32.58 -5.62 12.05
N CYS A 181 -31.75 -5.53 11.01
CA CYS A 181 -30.29 -5.58 11.15
C CYS A 181 -29.54 -4.38 10.53
N GLY A 182 -30.26 -3.42 9.94
CA GLY A 182 -29.69 -2.23 9.32
C GLY A 182 -28.96 -2.46 7.99
N ALA A 183 -28.92 -3.69 7.47
CA ALA A 183 -28.23 -3.98 6.21
C ALA A 183 -28.91 -3.28 5.02
N VAL A 184 -28.10 -2.71 4.14
CA VAL A 184 -28.58 -2.07 2.90
C VAL A 184 -29.05 -3.14 1.91
N PHE A 185 -30.19 -2.92 1.26
CA PHE A 185 -30.80 -3.79 0.26
C PHE A 185 -31.35 -2.98 -0.93
N GLN A 186 -31.63 -3.64 -2.06
CA GLN A 186 -32.14 -3.00 -3.26
C GLN A 186 -33.63 -3.28 -3.49
N GLU A 187 -34.31 -2.37 -4.21
CA GLU A 187 -35.70 -2.56 -4.59
C GLU A 187 -35.85 -3.80 -5.49
N GLY A 188 -36.50 -4.85 -4.97
CA GLY A 188 -36.63 -6.16 -5.61
C GLY A 188 -36.19 -7.33 -4.72
N ASP A 189 -35.37 -7.06 -3.69
CA ASP A 189 -34.97 -8.07 -2.73
C ASP A 189 -36.16 -8.48 -1.85
N ARG A 190 -36.51 -9.78 -1.86
CA ARG A 190 -37.62 -10.32 -1.05
C ARG A 190 -37.20 -10.61 0.40
N PHE A 191 -35.91 -10.84 0.63
CA PHE A 191 -35.33 -11.20 1.92
C PHE A 191 -33.97 -10.52 2.11
N CYS A 192 -33.63 -10.19 3.35
CA CYS A 192 -32.36 -9.58 3.71
C CYS A 192 -31.21 -10.60 3.59
N ALA A 193 -30.20 -10.32 2.77
CA ALA A 193 -29.03 -11.17 2.61
C ALA A 193 -28.16 -11.30 3.89
N ARG A 194 -28.33 -10.41 4.87
CA ARG A 194 -27.58 -10.44 6.14
C ARG A 194 -28.28 -11.23 7.25
N CYS A 195 -29.59 -11.04 7.44
CA CYS A 195 -30.32 -11.62 8.58
C CYS A 195 -31.45 -12.58 8.17
N GLY A 196 -31.77 -12.72 6.89
CA GLY A 196 -32.83 -13.60 6.38
C GLY A 196 -34.26 -13.06 6.56
N GLN A 197 -34.46 -11.94 7.25
CA GLN A 197 -35.80 -11.36 7.44
C GLN A 197 -36.38 -10.83 6.13
N LYS A 198 -37.70 -10.96 5.96
CA LYS A 198 -38.45 -10.40 4.83
C LYS A 198 -38.39 -8.86 4.84
N LEU A 199 -38.09 -8.28 3.68
CA LEU A 199 -37.89 -6.83 3.47
C LEU A 199 -39.19 -6.08 3.16
#